data_AF-A0A7C0YL28-F1
#
_entry.id   AF-A0A7C0YL28-F1
#
_cell.length_a   1.000
_cell.length_b   1.000
_cell.length_c   1.000
_cell.angle_alpha   90.00
_cell.angle_beta   90.00
_cell.angle_gamma   90.00
#
_symmetry.space_group_name_H-M   'P 1'
#
loop_
_entity.id
_entity.type
_entity.pdbx_description
1 polymer ?
#
loop_
_entity_poly.entity_id
_entity_poly.type
_entity_poly.pdbx_seq_one_letter_code
_entity_poly.pdbx_strand_id
1 'polypeptide(L)' 'MLYDIMSIPTLLVMNDGKEVDRIVGAVPKQVIEAKLQKYM' A
#
# COMPACT_ATOMS: atom_id res chain seq x y z
N MET A 1 11.71 -13.55 4.74
CA MET A 1 10.30 -13.24 4.44
C MET A 1 10.33 -11.96 3.61
N LEU A 2 9.74 -11.94 2.40
CA LEU A 2 10.08 -10.94 1.36
C LEU A 2 9.47 -9.54 1.63
N TYR A 3 8.37 -9.44 2.40
CA TYR A 3 7.63 -8.20 2.66
C TYR A 3 6.99 -8.11 4.06
N ASP A 4 7.27 -9.09 4.94
CA ASP A 4 6.79 -9.17 6.33
C ASP A 4 5.29 -8.80 6.50
N ILE A 5 4.43 -9.46 5.72
CA ILE A 5 2.98 -9.26 5.78
C ILE A 5 2.43 -9.99 7.01
N MET A 6 2.00 -9.21 8.01
CA MET A 6 1.48 -9.73 9.30
C MET A 6 -0.05 -9.79 9.38
N SER A 7 -0.76 -9.11 8.47
CA SER A 7 -2.23 -8.99 8.50
C SER A 7 -2.80 -8.90 7.09
N ILE A 8 -4.04 -9.37 6.91
CA ILE A 8 -4.73 -9.37 5.61
C ILE A 8 -6.03 -8.57 5.64
N PRO A 9 -6.43 -7.94 4.51
CA PRO A 9 -5.63 -7.73 3.31
C PRO A 9 -4.51 -6.68 3.55
N THR A 10 -3.37 -6.83 2.88
CA THR A 10 -2.32 -5.79 2.83
C THR A 10 -2.02 -5.46 1.37
N LEU A 11 -2.08 -4.18 1.02
CA LEU A 11 -1.69 -3.65 -0.29
C LEU A 11 -0.36 -2.91 -0.14
N LEU A 12 0.62 -3.22 -1.00
CA LEU A 12 1.91 -2.53 -1.06
C LEU A 12 1.91 -1.53 -2.21
N VAL A 13 2.39 -0.32 -1.96
CA VAL A 13 2.63 0.70 -2.98
C VAL A 13 4.10 0.66 -3.33
N MET A 14 4.39 0.36 -4.60
CA MET A 14 5.75 0.20 -5.12
C MET A 14 6.07 1.33 -6.08
N ASN A 15 7.24 1.94 -5.93
CA ASN A 15 7.81 2.88 -6.89
C ASN A 15 9.28 2.55 -7.14
N ASP A 16 9.69 2.48 -8.41
CA ASP A 16 11.06 2.12 -8.82
C ASP A 16 11.64 0.87 -8.13
N GLY A 17 10.80 -0.16 -7.95
CA GLY A 17 11.19 -1.42 -7.32
C GLY A 17 11.37 -1.36 -5.80
N LYS A 18 11.01 -0.24 -5.15
CA LYS A 18 11.02 -0.06 -3.69
C LYS A 18 9.61 0.14 -3.16
N GLU A 19 9.37 -0.41 -1.97
CA GLU A 19 8.13 -0.14 -1.24
C GLU A 19 8.16 1.31 -0.69
N VAL A 20 7.16 2.12 -1.05
CA VAL A 20 7.04 3.52 -0.63
C VAL A 20 5.85 3.78 0.29
N ASP A 21 4.87 2.87 0.31
CA ASP A 21 3.74 2.89 1.24
C ASP A 21 3.11 1.50 1.36
N ARG A 22 2.23 1.33 2.35
CA ARG A 22 1.34 0.17 2.47
C ARG A 22 -0.03 0.55 3.04
N ILE A 23 -1.01 -0.30 2.79
CA ILE A 23 -2.38 -0.23 3.32
C ILE A 23 -2.68 -1.58 3.95
N VAL A 24 -3.00 -1.57 5.25
CA VAL A 24 -3.38 -2.78 6.00
C VAL A 24 -4.86 -2.69 6.35
N GLY A 25 -5.61 -3.74 6.07
CA GLY A 25 -7.05 -3.81 6.24
C GLY A 25 -7.83 -3.32 5.01
N ALA A 26 -9.14 -3.55 5.04
CA ALA A 26 -10.05 -3.06 4.01
C ALA A 26 -10.36 -1.58 4.24
N VAL A 27 -10.17 -0.76 3.19
CA VAL A 27 -10.43 0.68 3.23
C VAL A 27 -11.25 1.12 2.01
N PRO A 28 -11.98 2.25 2.09
CA PRO A 28 -12.69 2.81 0.95
C PRO A 28 -11.77 3.21 -0.20
N LYS A 29 -12.31 3.21 -1.42
CA LYS A 29 -11.60 3.59 -2.66
C LYS A 29 -10.88 4.93 -2.54
N GLN A 30 -11.53 5.94 -1.97
CA GLN A 30 -11.01 7.30 -1.82
C GLN A 30 -9.72 7.34 -0.99
N VAL A 31 -9.58 6.44 0.00
CA VAL A 31 -8.37 6.34 0.82
C VAL A 31 -7.21 5.78 0.00
N ILE A 32 -7.48 4.80 -0.86
CA ILE A 32 -6.48 4.22 -1.77
C ILE A 32 -6.02 5.28 -2.77
N GLU A 33 -6.97 5.99 -3.41
CA GLU A 33 -6.68 7.06 -4.37
C GLU A 33 -5.83 8.18 -3.75
N ALA A 34 -6.21 8.65 -2.55
CA ALA A 34 -5.46 9.69 -1.85
C ALA A 34 -4.04 9.24 -1.46
N LYS A 35 -3.82 7.96 -1.19
CA LYS A 35 -2.46 7.42 -0.96
C LYS A 35 -1.65 7.37 -2.23
N LEU A 36 -2.22 6.89 -3.34
CA LEU A 36 -1.53 6.82 -4.63
C LEU A 36 -1.15 8.20 -5.16
N GLN A 37 -2.02 9.21 -5.00
CA GLN A 37 -1.76 10.60 -5.41
C GLN A 37 -0.53 11.22 -4.74
N LYS A 38 -0.07 10.71 -3.59
CA LYS A 38 1.15 11.21 -2.94
C LYS A 38 2.45 10.82 -3.66
N TYR A 39 2.37 9.86 -4.58
CA TYR A 39 3.52 9.26 -5.26
C TYR A 39 3.45 9.41 -6.79
N MET A 40 2.48 10.19 -7.30
CA MET A 40 2.37 10.61 -8.72
C MET A 40 3.01 11.97 -8.91
#